data_AF-L8X0J0-F1
#
_entry.id   AF-L8X0J0-F1
#
_cell.length_a   1.000
_cell.length_b   1.000
_cell.length_c   1.000
_cell.angle_alpha   90.00
_cell.angle_beta   90.00
_cell.angle_gamma   90.00
#
_symmetry.space_group_name_H-M   'P 1'
#
loop_
_entity.id
_entity.type
_entity.pdbx_description
1 polymer ?
#
loop_
_entity_poly.entity_id
_entity_poly.type
_entity_poly.pdbx_seq_one_letter_code
_entity_poly.pdbx_strand_id
1 'polypeptide(L)'
;MPSRSLVDGIYSPTVVFFKDTPKQELDIPTTAAHFEWQAKSGIKGIVVMGTTGEAVALSREERNQITATAREVVDKINPSGLVIVGTVGAQSTLQAIEFCQDAAESGGDYALVLPPGYFAPALSKESILGYYRDVTDASPIPILVYSYPGVCSGLDMSSELIAELATHPRIVGVKHTDHNLGKIARLCSRRIHRLRGRIRLPPCGTSSRSPGCYHGNGQRDSSSMCKSHGPMASWKTRRST
;
A
#
# COMPACT_ATOMS: atom_id res chain seq x y z
N MET A 1 8.54 11.23 10.80
CA MET A 1 8.23 11.38 9.36
C MET A 1 9.07 10.34 8.63
N PRO A 2 8.54 9.60 7.64
CA PRO A 2 9.32 8.64 6.88
C PRO A 2 10.44 9.37 6.13
N SER A 3 11.58 8.72 5.95
CA SER A 3 12.73 9.32 5.23
C SER A 3 12.43 9.53 3.74
N ARG A 4 11.51 8.74 3.17
CA ARG A 4 11.09 8.80 1.76
C ARG A 4 9.61 9.14 1.65
N SER A 5 9.28 10.02 0.71
CA SER A 5 7.90 10.49 0.49
C SER A 5 7.18 9.65 -0.56
N LEU A 6 5.89 9.36 -0.34
CA LEU A 6 5.03 8.80 -1.39
C LEU A 6 4.76 9.85 -2.48
N VAL A 7 5.13 9.53 -3.72
CA VAL A 7 4.96 10.39 -4.90
C VAL A 7 4.02 9.73 -5.91
N ASP A 8 3.45 10.52 -6.80
CA ASP A 8 2.61 9.99 -7.86
C ASP A 8 3.45 9.07 -8.79
N GLY A 9 2.97 7.85 -9.04
CA GLY A 9 3.66 6.90 -9.90
C GLY A 9 3.22 5.46 -9.68
N ILE A 10 4.00 4.53 -10.23
CA ILE A 10 3.72 3.09 -10.18
C ILE A 10 4.39 2.50 -8.94
N TYR A 11 3.63 1.74 -8.16
CA TYR A 11 4.18 0.89 -7.10
C TYR A 11 3.82 -0.55 -7.37
N SER A 12 4.83 -1.40 -7.45
CA SER A 12 4.67 -2.79 -7.88
C SER A 12 4.45 -3.70 -6.67
N PRO A 13 3.30 -4.43 -6.57
CA PRO A 13 3.20 -5.54 -5.64
C PRO A 13 4.14 -6.66 -6.09
N THR A 14 4.98 -7.12 -5.17
CA THR A 14 5.98 -8.15 -5.45
C THR A 14 5.49 -9.56 -5.09
N VAL A 15 6.02 -10.55 -5.80
CA VAL A 15 5.95 -11.97 -5.41
C VAL A 15 7.13 -12.27 -4.48
N VAL A 16 7.06 -13.43 -3.84
CA VAL A 16 8.15 -13.99 -3.04
C VAL A 16 8.53 -15.31 -3.68
N PHE A 17 9.82 -15.61 -3.74
CA PHE A 17 10.31 -16.85 -4.34
C PHE A 17 10.69 -17.83 -3.25
N PHE A 18 10.37 -19.10 -3.48
CA PHE A 18 10.70 -20.21 -2.60
C PHE A 18 11.54 -21.22 -3.37
N LYS A 19 12.43 -21.90 -2.66
CA LYS A 19 13.22 -22.99 -3.22
C LYS A 19 12.31 -24.19 -3.45
N ASP A 20 12.59 -24.93 -4.52
CA ASP A 20 11.94 -26.22 -4.79
C ASP A 20 12.54 -27.32 -3.89
N THR A 21 12.26 -27.22 -2.60
CA THR A 21 12.62 -28.22 -1.59
C THR A 21 11.39 -28.58 -0.75
N PRO A 22 11.36 -29.74 -0.10
CA PRO A 22 10.24 -30.10 0.79
C PRO A 22 9.99 -29.10 1.93
N LYS A 23 10.98 -28.28 2.27
CA LYS A 23 10.87 -27.23 3.29
C LYS A 23 10.36 -25.90 2.74
N GLN A 24 10.39 -25.71 1.41
CA GLN A 24 9.95 -24.50 0.72
C GLN A 24 10.53 -23.22 1.34
N GLU A 25 11.82 -23.24 1.68
CA GLU A 25 12.49 -22.08 2.28
C GLU A 25 12.54 -20.91 1.28
N LEU A 26 12.59 -19.68 1.79
CA LEU A 26 12.77 -18.49 0.94
C LEU A 26 14.01 -18.61 0.03
N ASP A 27 13.80 -18.29 -1.25
CA ASP A 27 14.87 -18.08 -2.22
C ASP A 27 15.24 -16.59 -2.23
N ILE A 28 16.06 -16.19 -1.26
CA ILE A 28 16.54 -14.82 -1.10
C ILE A 28 17.35 -14.33 -2.31
N PRO A 29 18.29 -15.10 -2.90
CA PRO A 29 18.98 -14.69 -4.11
C PRO A 29 18.04 -14.33 -5.26
N THR A 30 17.04 -15.18 -5.56
CA THR A 30 16.07 -14.90 -6.62
C THR A 30 15.18 -13.71 -6.27
N THR A 31 14.75 -13.61 -5.02
CA THR A 31 13.97 -12.47 -4.52
C THR A 31 14.73 -11.15 -4.65
N ALA A 32 16.03 -11.13 -4.30
CA ALA A 32 16.90 -9.97 -4.43
C ALA A 32 17.09 -9.56 -5.90
N ALA A 33 17.32 -10.52 -6.80
CA ALA A 33 17.43 -10.26 -8.23
C ALA A 33 16.14 -9.67 -8.82
N HIS A 34 14.97 -10.14 -8.37
CA HIS A 34 13.68 -9.56 -8.76
C HIS A 34 13.51 -8.13 -8.27
N PHE A 35 13.86 -7.84 -7.02
CA PHE A 35 13.85 -6.48 -6.49
C PHE A 35 14.81 -5.56 -7.24
N GLU A 36 15.99 -6.05 -7.62
CA GLU A 36 16.97 -5.29 -8.37
C GLU A 36 16.43 -4.92 -9.76
N TRP A 37 15.81 -5.88 -10.44
CA TRP A 37 15.14 -5.64 -11.71
C TRP A 37 14.02 -4.60 -11.57
N GLN A 38 13.15 -4.73 -10.56
CA GLN A 38 12.08 -3.77 -10.28
C GLN A 38 12.63 -2.38 -10.00
N ALA A 39 13.66 -2.27 -9.18
CA ALA A 39 14.28 -1.01 -8.81
C ALA A 39 14.87 -0.26 -10.02
N LYS A 40 15.39 -1.00 -11.01
CA LYS A 40 15.91 -0.44 -12.28
C LYS A 40 14.82 -0.12 -13.30
N SER A 41 13.57 -0.52 -13.06
CA SER A 41 12.47 -0.42 -14.04
C SER A 41 11.77 0.94 -14.09
N GLY A 42 12.14 1.91 -13.25
CA GLY A 42 11.54 3.26 -13.25
C GLY A 42 10.26 3.41 -12.40
N ILE A 43 9.92 2.40 -11.60
CA ILE A 43 8.82 2.48 -10.60
C ILE A 43 9.17 3.45 -9.46
N LYS A 44 8.18 3.82 -8.64
CA LYS A 44 8.35 4.71 -7.47
C LYS A 44 8.35 3.98 -6.14
N GLY A 45 7.93 2.73 -6.13
CA GLY A 45 8.08 1.89 -4.96
C GLY A 45 7.72 0.43 -5.19
N ILE A 46 8.05 -0.37 -4.19
CA ILE A 46 7.79 -1.81 -4.16
C ILE A 46 6.87 -2.05 -2.97
N VAL A 47 5.84 -2.88 -3.17
CA VAL A 47 4.89 -3.27 -2.12
C VAL A 47 5.17 -4.72 -1.79
N VAL A 48 5.81 -4.93 -0.66
CA VAL A 48 6.23 -6.26 -0.19
C VAL A 48 5.12 -6.91 0.62
N MET A 49 5.12 -8.24 0.58
CA MET A 49 4.23 -9.08 1.39
C MET A 49 2.74 -8.78 1.15
N GLY A 50 2.35 -8.36 -0.05
CA GLY A 50 0.93 -8.22 -0.39
C GLY A 50 0.26 -9.59 -0.54
N THR A 51 -1.03 -9.60 -0.91
CA THR A 51 -1.71 -10.83 -1.34
C THR A 51 -0.95 -11.56 -2.45
N THR A 52 -0.33 -10.80 -3.37
CA THR A 52 0.54 -11.30 -4.44
C THR A 52 1.83 -11.96 -3.95
N GLY A 53 2.33 -11.55 -2.78
CA GLY A 53 3.50 -12.14 -2.14
C GLY A 53 3.14 -13.16 -1.09
N GLU A 54 1.90 -13.68 -1.11
CA GLU A 54 1.42 -14.77 -0.24
C GLU A 54 1.61 -14.50 1.25
N ALA A 55 1.43 -13.24 1.66
CA ALA A 55 1.68 -12.74 3.03
C ALA A 55 1.15 -13.62 4.18
N VAL A 56 0.01 -14.27 3.94
CA VAL A 56 -0.69 -15.10 4.93
C VAL A 56 0.00 -16.46 5.16
N ALA A 57 0.86 -16.89 4.25
CA ALA A 57 1.61 -18.13 4.35
C ALA A 57 3.02 -17.94 4.95
N LEU A 58 3.47 -16.69 5.10
CA LEU A 58 4.80 -16.37 5.60
C LEU A 58 4.82 -16.30 7.13
N SER A 59 5.87 -16.86 7.71
CA SER A 59 6.25 -16.61 9.11
C SER A 59 6.65 -15.15 9.34
N ARG A 60 6.71 -14.73 10.60
CA ARG A 60 7.13 -13.37 10.97
C ARG A 60 8.57 -13.10 10.52
N GLU A 61 9.44 -14.09 10.68
CA GLU A 61 10.86 -14.03 10.31
C GLU A 61 11.03 -13.88 8.80
N GLU A 62 10.27 -14.65 8.01
CA GLU A 62 10.29 -14.57 6.55
C GLU A 62 9.82 -13.19 6.05
N ARG A 63 8.77 -12.64 6.66
CA ARG A 63 8.27 -11.29 6.38
C ARG A 63 9.35 -10.22 6.57
N ASN A 64 10.05 -10.31 7.70
CA ASN A 64 11.13 -9.38 8.04
C ASN A 64 12.29 -9.54 7.06
N GLN A 65 12.66 -10.78 6.73
CA GLN A 65 13.75 -11.08 5.80
C GLN A 65 13.47 -10.55 4.39
N ILE A 66 12.24 -10.68 3.88
CA ILE A 66 11.85 -10.14 2.56
C ILE A 66 11.94 -8.61 2.54
N THR A 67 11.43 -7.95 3.59
CA THR A 67 11.46 -6.48 3.68
C THR A 67 12.88 -5.96 3.79
N ALA A 68 13.72 -6.60 4.61
CA ALA A 68 15.13 -6.27 4.74
C ALA A 68 15.90 -6.49 3.43
N THR A 69 15.62 -7.58 2.70
CA THR A 69 16.20 -7.85 1.38
C THR A 69 15.83 -6.75 0.39
N ALA A 70 14.55 -6.33 0.35
CA ALA A 70 14.11 -5.23 -0.50
C ALA A 70 14.84 -3.92 -0.15
N ARG A 71 15.00 -3.62 1.15
CA ARG A 71 15.72 -2.43 1.62
C ARG A 71 17.18 -2.45 1.17
N GLU A 72 17.89 -3.55 1.39
CA GLU A 72 19.29 -3.69 0.99
C GLU A 72 19.48 -3.46 -0.52
N VAL A 73 18.61 -4.06 -1.34
CA VAL A 73 18.67 -3.92 -2.80
C VAL A 73 18.34 -2.49 -3.25
N VAL A 74 17.28 -1.90 -2.68
CA VAL A 74 16.87 -0.54 -3.01
C VAL A 74 17.95 0.47 -2.64
N ASP A 75 18.58 0.32 -1.47
CA ASP A 75 19.61 1.26 -1.00
C ASP A 75 20.88 1.21 -1.88
N LYS A 76 21.21 0.06 -2.46
CA LYS A 76 22.31 -0.08 -3.43
C LYS A 76 22.03 0.60 -4.78
N ILE A 77 20.77 0.59 -5.23
CA ILE A 77 20.40 1.03 -6.59
C ILE A 77 19.91 2.48 -6.62
N ASN A 78 19.05 2.84 -5.68
CA ASN A 78 18.41 4.14 -5.61
C ASN A 78 18.10 4.52 -4.14
N PRO A 79 19.13 4.85 -3.35
CA PRO A 79 19.01 5.05 -1.91
C PRO A 79 18.00 6.14 -1.53
N SER A 80 17.74 7.14 -2.37
CA SER A 80 16.83 8.24 -2.04
C SER A 80 15.46 8.14 -2.71
N GLY A 81 15.25 7.23 -3.68
CA GLY A 81 14.14 7.37 -4.63
C GLY A 81 13.02 6.34 -4.54
N LEU A 82 13.29 5.11 -4.08
CA LEU A 82 12.29 4.04 -4.06
C LEU A 82 11.73 3.82 -2.66
N VAL A 83 10.40 3.87 -2.59
CA VAL A 83 9.64 3.60 -1.37
C VAL A 83 9.36 2.12 -1.22
N ILE A 84 9.52 1.59 -0.01
CA ILE A 84 9.10 0.23 0.35
C ILE A 84 7.83 0.32 1.20
N VAL A 85 6.77 -0.34 0.74
CA VAL A 85 5.51 -0.46 1.46
C VAL A 85 5.37 -1.89 1.98
N GLY A 86 5.46 -2.06 3.30
CA GLY A 86 5.27 -3.34 3.98
C GLY A 86 3.78 -3.62 4.20
N THR A 87 3.25 -4.72 3.67
CA THR A 87 1.85 -5.06 3.93
C THR A 87 1.69 -5.72 5.30
N VAL A 88 0.72 -5.20 6.06
CA VAL A 88 0.34 -5.66 7.39
C VAL A 88 -1.09 -6.20 7.32
N GLY A 89 -1.22 -7.49 7.53
CA GLY A 89 -2.49 -8.18 7.66
C GLY A 89 -2.47 -8.94 8.98
N ALA A 90 -3.35 -8.54 9.91
CA ALA A 90 -3.48 -9.14 11.22
C ALA A 90 -4.93 -8.99 11.69
N GLN A 91 -5.43 -9.99 12.41
CA GLN A 91 -6.82 -10.02 12.90
C GLN A 91 -6.96 -9.40 14.31
N SER A 92 -5.85 -9.15 15.00
CA SER A 92 -5.82 -8.45 16.29
C SER A 92 -5.08 -7.13 16.18
N THR A 93 -5.49 -6.14 16.96
CA THR A 93 -4.84 -4.82 17.04
C THR A 93 -3.39 -4.95 17.49
N LEU A 94 -3.12 -5.75 18.52
CA LEU A 94 -1.76 -5.94 19.05
C LEU A 94 -0.82 -6.53 17.99
N GLN A 95 -1.24 -7.58 17.28
CA GLN A 95 -0.43 -8.18 16.22
C GLN A 95 -0.24 -7.23 15.03
N ALA A 96 -1.26 -6.41 14.70
CA ALA A 96 -1.11 -5.40 13.66
C ALA A 96 -0.07 -4.34 14.04
N ILE A 97 -0.01 -3.95 15.31
CA ILE A 97 1.02 -3.03 15.84
C ILE A 97 2.41 -3.67 15.75
N GLU A 98 2.55 -4.92 16.20
CA GLU A 98 3.82 -5.68 16.10
C GLU A 98 4.31 -5.74 14.65
N PHE A 99 3.43 -6.07 13.70
CA PHE A 99 3.81 -6.12 12.29
C PHE A 99 4.13 -4.75 11.69
N CYS A 100 3.57 -3.65 12.22
CA CYS A 100 3.98 -2.30 11.82
C CYS A 100 5.37 -1.95 12.34
N GLN A 101 5.71 -2.39 13.55
CA GLN A 101 7.04 -2.23 14.14
C GLN A 101 8.07 -3.04 13.35
N ASP A 102 7.79 -4.31 13.12
CA ASP A 102 8.59 -5.21 12.29
C ASP A 102 8.87 -4.64 10.89
N ALA A 103 7.83 -4.11 10.24
CA ALA A 103 7.95 -3.50 8.92
C ALA A 103 8.89 -2.29 8.94
N ALA A 104 8.84 -1.46 9.99
CA ALA A 104 9.72 -0.31 10.12
C ALA A 104 11.17 -0.71 10.43
N GLU A 105 11.36 -1.65 11.36
CA GLU A 105 12.68 -2.18 11.74
C GLU A 105 13.37 -2.86 10.57
N SER A 106 12.60 -3.56 9.72
CA SER A 106 13.10 -4.19 8.50
C SER A 106 13.35 -3.21 7.35
N GLY A 107 13.10 -1.91 7.54
CA GLY A 107 13.39 -0.86 6.57
C GLY A 107 12.23 -0.47 5.64
N GLY A 108 10.99 -0.82 5.97
CA GLY A 108 9.80 -0.31 5.31
C GLY A 108 9.57 1.17 5.59
N ASP A 109 9.18 1.95 4.57
CA ASP A 109 8.90 3.38 4.72
C ASP A 109 7.42 3.63 5.12
N TYR A 110 6.52 2.72 4.75
CA TYR A 110 5.08 2.77 5.02
C TYR A 110 4.51 1.38 5.29
N ALA A 111 3.45 1.31 6.11
CA ALA A 111 2.68 0.09 6.32
C ALA A 111 1.35 0.14 5.58
N LEU A 112 1.04 -0.92 4.82
CA LEU A 112 -0.24 -1.10 4.13
C LEU A 112 -1.13 -2.06 4.93
N VAL A 113 -2.16 -1.53 5.59
CA VAL A 113 -2.92 -2.25 6.61
C VAL A 113 -4.29 -2.69 6.09
N LEU A 114 -4.54 -4.00 6.05
CA LEU A 114 -5.87 -4.59 5.83
C LEU A 114 -6.75 -4.45 7.07
N PRO A 115 -8.08 -4.35 6.93
CA PRO A 115 -8.98 -4.45 8.06
C PRO A 115 -9.01 -5.90 8.61
N PRO A 116 -9.37 -6.11 9.89
CA PRO A 116 -9.41 -7.44 10.51
C PRO A 116 -10.62 -8.27 10.04
N GLY A 117 -10.63 -8.63 8.76
CA GLY A 117 -11.82 -9.15 8.07
C GLY A 117 -12.25 -10.58 8.42
N TYR A 118 -11.54 -11.35 9.23
CA TYR A 118 -11.91 -12.75 9.50
C TYR A 118 -13.32 -12.85 10.12
N PHE A 119 -13.63 -11.99 11.09
CA PHE A 119 -14.94 -11.90 11.74
C PHE A 119 -15.78 -10.73 11.20
N ALA A 120 -15.70 -10.44 9.89
CA ALA A 120 -16.34 -9.28 9.27
C ALA A 120 -17.81 -9.05 9.68
N PRO A 121 -18.70 -10.06 9.76
CA PRO A 121 -20.10 -9.83 10.14
C PRO A 121 -20.29 -9.30 11.57
N ALA A 122 -19.32 -9.52 12.46
CA ALA A 122 -19.37 -9.09 13.85
C ALA A 122 -18.73 -7.71 14.09
N LEU A 123 -18.08 -7.13 13.07
CA LEU A 123 -17.39 -5.85 13.20
C LEU A 123 -18.33 -4.67 12.94
N SER A 124 -18.43 -3.76 13.91
CA SER A 124 -19.07 -2.47 13.70
C SER A 124 -18.12 -1.47 13.02
N LYS A 125 -18.69 -0.37 12.53
CA LYS A 125 -17.92 0.76 11.99
C LYS A 125 -16.94 1.29 13.04
N GLU A 126 -17.40 1.39 14.29
CA GLU A 126 -16.63 1.92 15.43
C GLU A 126 -15.46 1.00 15.77
N SER A 127 -15.64 -0.32 15.70
CA SER A 127 -14.55 -1.29 15.91
C SER A 127 -13.46 -1.15 14.85
N ILE A 128 -13.83 -0.94 13.58
CA ILE A 128 -12.86 -0.75 12.49
C ILE A 128 -12.11 0.57 12.66
N LEU A 129 -12.82 1.64 13.03
CA LEU A 129 -12.21 2.94 13.34
C LEU A 129 -11.22 2.83 14.51
N GLY A 130 -11.61 2.16 15.59
CA GLY A 130 -10.75 1.91 16.75
C GLY A 130 -9.50 1.15 16.37
N TYR A 131 -9.64 0.03 15.67
CA TYR A 131 -8.52 -0.76 15.14
C TYR A 131 -7.51 0.10 14.38
N TYR A 132 -7.97 0.87 13.38
CA TYR A 132 -7.06 1.69 12.59
C TYR A 132 -6.46 2.85 13.39
N ARG A 133 -7.18 3.44 14.34
CA ARG A 133 -6.64 4.50 15.22
C ARG A 133 -5.52 3.95 16.10
N ASP A 134 -5.77 2.87 16.81
CA ASP A 134 -4.80 2.23 17.71
C ASP A 134 -3.54 1.80 16.94
N VAL A 135 -3.72 1.14 15.79
CA VAL A 135 -2.61 0.71 14.92
C VAL A 135 -1.83 1.91 14.39
N THR A 136 -2.52 2.93 13.88
CA THR A 136 -1.84 4.12 13.35
C THR A 136 -1.13 4.89 14.45
N ASP A 137 -1.67 4.88 15.67
CA ASP A 137 -1.11 5.61 16.79
C ASP A 137 0.18 5.00 17.33
N ALA A 138 0.23 3.67 17.39
CA ALA A 138 1.41 2.94 17.83
C ALA A 138 2.43 2.70 16.70
N SER A 139 2.04 2.82 15.43
CA SER A 139 2.94 2.56 14.30
C SER A 139 4.08 3.60 14.20
N PRO A 140 5.35 3.15 14.10
CA PRO A 140 6.50 4.04 13.89
C PRO A 140 6.55 4.63 12.47
N ILE A 141 5.86 4.03 11.51
CA ILE A 141 5.77 4.47 10.10
C ILE A 141 4.32 4.82 9.71
N PRO A 142 4.10 5.72 8.71
CA PRO A 142 2.74 6.09 8.33
C PRO A 142 1.96 4.95 7.67
N ILE A 143 0.63 5.01 7.81
CA ILE A 143 -0.28 3.95 7.37
C ILE A 143 -0.94 4.30 6.03
N LEU A 144 -1.00 3.30 5.16
CA LEU A 144 -1.86 3.21 3.99
C LEU A 144 -3.00 2.24 4.29
N VAL A 145 -4.24 2.68 4.15
CA VAL A 145 -5.41 1.81 4.32
C VAL A 145 -5.54 0.87 3.13
N TYR A 146 -5.78 -0.41 3.34
CA TYR A 146 -5.97 -1.39 2.26
C TYR A 146 -7.42 -1.87 2.19
N SER A 147 -8.18 -1.41 1.19
CA SER A 147 -9.54 -1.86 0.90
C SER A 147 -9.53 -3.04 -0.06
N TYR A 148 -9.72 -4.25 0.44
CA TYR A 148 -9.80 -5.46 -0.38
C TYR A 148 -10.81 -6.50 0.17
N PRO A 149 -12.11 -6.36 -0.16
CA PRO A 149 -13.16 -7.24 0.35
C PRO A 149 -12.94 -8.73 0.03
N GLY A 150 -12.34 -9.02 -1.13
CA GLY A 150 -12.11 -10.39 -1.60
C GLY A 150 -11.22 -11.26 -0.70
N VAL A 151 -10.38 -10.64 0.14
CA VAL A 151 -9.53 -11.34 1.12
C VAL A 151 -9.89 -11.01 2.57
N CYS A 152 -10.98 -10.27 2.78
CA CYS A 152 -11.45 -9.80 4.09
C CYS A 152 -12.90 -10.24 4.35
N SER A 153 -13.28 -11.44 3.91
CA SER A 153 -14.63 -12.01 4.10
C SER A 153 -15.76 -11.08 3.64
N GLY A 154 -15.55 -10.35 2.54
CA GLY A 154 -16.53 -9.41 2.00
C GLY A 154 -16.63 -8.08 2.75
N LEU A 155 -15.77 -7.82 3.76
CA LEU A 155 -15.75 -6.55 4.48
C LEU A 155 -15.38 -5.40 3.53
N ASP A 156 -16.39 -4.62 3.15
CA ASP A 156 -16.23 -3.45 2.29
C ASP A 156 -16.14 -2.16 3.10
N MET A 157 -14.99 -1.49 3.05
CA MET A 157 -14.82 -0.20 3.70
C MET A 157 -15.52 0.91 2.91
N SER A 158 -16.54 1.53 3.49
CA SER A 158 -17.30 2.61 2.84
C SER A 158 -16.45 3.86 2.59
N SER A 159 -16.88 4.72 1.65
CA SER A 159 -16.23 6.02 1.41
C SER A 159 -16.25 6.91 2.65
N GLU A 160 -17.28 6.80 3.47
CA GLU A 160 -17.49 7.55 4.71
C GLU A 160 -16.47 7.12 5.76
N LEU A 161 -16.32 5.80 5.95
CA LEU A 161 -15.34 5.22 6.86
C LEU A 161 -13.91 5.62 6.47
N ILE A 162 -13.54 5.47 5.19
CA ILE A 162 -12.21 5.83 4.70
C ILE A 162 -11.96 7.34 4.83
N ALA A 163 -12.97 8.18 4.58
CA ALA A 163 -12.84 9.63 4.76
C ALA A 163 -12.65 10.03 6.23
N GLU A 164 -13.27 9.30 7.15
CA GLU A 164 -13.08 9.49 8.59
C GLU A 164 -11.67 9.08 9.03
N LEU A 165 -11.18 7.92 8.57
CA LEU A 165 -9.80 7.48 8.79
C LEU A 165 -8.79 8.50 8.23
N ALA A 166 -9.03 9.04 7.05
CA ALA A 166 -8.16 10.04 6.42
C ALA A 166 -8.08 11.39 7.17
N THR A 167 -8.85 11.58 8.26
CA THR A 167 -8.66 12.72 9.16
C THR A 167 -7.42 12.57 10.05
N HIS A 168 -6.95 11.34 10.27
CA HIS A 168 -5.77 11.06 11.07
C HIS A 168 -4.49 11.47 10.30
N PRO A 169 -3.57 12.26 10.89
CA PRO A 169 -2.45 12.85 10.17
C PRO A 169 -1.43 11.83 9.65
N ARG A 170 -1.37 10.64 10.28
CA ARG A 170 -0.49 9.52 9.89
C ARG A 170 -1.14 8.51 8.93
N ILE A 171 -2.42 8.68 8.59
CA ILE A 171 -3.06 7.93 7.50
C ILE A 171 -2.86 8.73 6.21
N VAL A 172 -1.97 8.24 5.34
CA VAL A 172 -1.43 9.02 4.21
C VAL A 172 -2.04 8.65 2.86
N GLY A 173 -2.85 7.61 2.80
CA GLY A 173 -3.52 7.16 1.58
C GLY A 173 -4.30 5.86 1.73
N VAL A 174 -4.86 5.40 0.62
CA VAL A 174 -5.63 4.16 0.53
C VAL A 174 -5.28 3.41 -0.76
N LYS A 175 -5.14 2.09 -0.68
CA LYS A 175 -5.07 1.16 -1.80
C LYS A 175 -6.45 0.52 -2.01
N HIS A 176 -7.03 0.72 -3.19
CA HIS A 176 -8.32 0.14 -3.55
C HIS A 176 -8.15 -1.10 -4.44
N THR A 177 -8.64 -2.24 -3.96
CA THR A 177 -8.83 -3.48 -4.73
C THR A 177 -10.30 -3.93 -4.72
N ASP A 178 -11.21 -3.04 -4.31
CA ASP A 178 -12.67 -3.24 -4.31
C ASP A 178 -13.33 -2.96 -5.69
N HIS A 179 -12.56 -2.45 -6.66
CA HIS A 179 -13.02 -2.07 -8.00
C HIS A 179 -14.17 -1.05 -8.02
N ASN A 180 -14.43 -0.35 -6.91
CA ASN A 180 -15.53 0.58 -6.79
C ASN A 180 -15.09 2.00 -7.20
N LEU A 181 -15.16 2.28 -8.51
CA LEU A 181 -14.79 3.60 -9.06
C LEU A 181 -15.61 4.75 -8.45
N GLY A 182 -16.88 4.49 -8.11
CA GLY A 182 -17.74 5.47 -7.44
C GLY A 182 -17.22 5.87 -6.06
N LYS A 183 -16.69 4.90 -5.30
CA LYS A 183 -16.04 5.14 -3.99
C LYS A 183 -14.80 6.02 -4.15
N ILE A 184 -13.95 5.71 -5.14
CA ILE A 184 -12.76 6.51 -5.45
C ILE A 184 -13.15 7.94 -5.84
N ALA A 185 -14.16 8.11 -6.69
CA ALA A 185 -14.64 9.43 -7.12
C ALA A 185 -15.16 10.26 -5.93
N ARG A 186 -15.97 9.66 -5.03
CA ARG A 186 -16.48 10.31 -3.81
C ARG A 186 -15.35 10.76 -2.86
N LEU A 187 -14.33 9.92 -2.65
CA LEU A 187 -13.18 10.26 -1.82
C LEU A 187 -12.38 11.42 -2.42
N CYS A 188 -12.26 11.46 -3.74
CA CYS A 188 -11.53 12.52 -4.44
C CYS A 188 -12.26 13.86 -4.43
N SER A 189 -13.58 13.86 -4.60
CA SER A 189 -14.38 15.10 -4.53
C SER A 189 -14.32 15.75 -3.15
N ARG A 190 -14.31 14.95 -2.07
CA ARG A 190 -14.14 15.45 -0.69
C ARG A 190 -12.80 16.16 -0.49
N ARG A 191 -11.73 15.68 -1.13
CA ARG A 191 -10.41 16.35 -1.11
C ARG A 191 -10.43 17.67 -1.89
N ILE A 192 -11.13 17.72 -3.03
CA ILE A 192 -11.32 18.96 -3.80
C ILE A 192 -12.05 20.01 -2.96
N HIS A 193 -13.06 19.63 -2.19
CA HIS A 193 -13.75 20.56 -1.28
C HIS A 193 -12.86 21.09 -0.14
N ARG A 194 -12.00 20.25 0.46
CA ARG A 194 -11.04 20.71 1.47
C ARG A 194 -9.97 21.67 0.90
N LEU A 195 -9.58 21.49 -0.36
CA LEU A 195 -8.65 22.39 -1.05
C LEU A 195 -9.33 23.69 -1.54
N ARG A 196 -10.61 23.63 -1.91
CA ARG A 196 -11.41 24.81 -2.31
C ARG A 196 -11.63 25.83 -1.18
N GLY A 197 -11.54 25.43 0.09
CA GLY A 197 -11.55 26.35 1.23
C GLY A 197 -10.28 27.20 1.40
N ARG A 198 -9.22 26.95 0.61
CA ARG A 198 -7.94 27.68 0.68
C ARG A 198 -7.44 28.23 -0.67
N ILE A 199 -8.17 28.00 -1.77
CA ILE A 199 -7.75 28.43 -3.11
C ILE A 199 -8.95 29.05 -3.84
N ARG A 200 -8.89 30.36 -4.11
CA ARG A 200 -9.72 30.98 -5.16
C ARG A 200 -9.24 30.43 -6.50
N LEU A 201 -10.02 29.55 -7.13
CA LEU A 201 -9.80 29.16 -8.52
C LEU A 201 -10.58 30.10 -9.46
N PRO A 202 -10.00 30.49 -10.62
CA PRO A 202 -10.72 31.23 -11.65
C PRO A 202 -11.80 30.36 -12.32
N PRO A 203 -12.76 30.95 -13.05
CA PRO A 203 -13.96 30.25 -13.49
C PRO A 203 -13.68 29.16 -14.53
N CYS A 204 -14.57 28.18 -14.48
CA CYS A 204 -14.65 26.95 -15.26
C CYS A 204 -14.49 27.16 -16.77
N GLY A 205 -13.57 26.42 -17.38
CA GLY A 205 -13.47 26.29 -18.82
C GLY A 205 -12.31 25.40 -19.24
N THR A 206 -12.64 24.31 -19.93
CA THR A 206 -11.77 23.45 -20.78
C THR A 206 -11.17 22.14 -20.20
N SER A 207 -11.65 21.06 -20.82
CA SER A 207 -11.06 19.73 -21.03
C SER A 207 -11.13 18.70 -19.90
N SER A 208 -12.22 17.93 -19.97
CA SER A 208 -12.34 16.56 -19.47
C SER A 208 -11.25 15.65 -20.05
N ARG A 209 -10.31 15.19 -19.22
CA ARG A 209 -9.52 13.97 -19.48
C ARG A 209 -9.44 13.15 -18.20
N SER A 210 -10.33 12.17 -18.10
CA SER A 210 -10.25 11.08 -17.12
C SER A 210 -9.56 9.89 -17.78
N PRO A 211 -8.50 9.30 -17.21
CA PRO A 211 -8.05 7.97 -17.64
C PRO A 211 -8.47 6.88 -16.65
N GLY A 212 -8.98 5.78 -17.20
CA GLY A 212 -9.50 4.60 -16.51
C GLY A 212 -8.45 3.64 -15.93
N CYS A 213 -8.96 2.61 -15.24
CA CYS A 213 -8.23 1.57 -14.50
C CYS A 213 -8.19 0.25 -15.28
N TYR A 214 -7.04 -0.45 -15.30
CA TYR A 214 -6.99 -1.91 -15.53
C TYR A 214 -5.84 -2.62 -14.77
N HIS A 215 -6.20 -3.78 -14.20
CA HIS A 215 -5.54 -4.99 -13.67
C HIS A 215 -4.06 -5.10 -13.20
N GLY A 216 -3.91 -5.87 -12.11
CA GLY A 216 -2.67 -6.31 -11.49
C GLY A 216 -2.03 -7.54 -12.17
N ASN A 217 -1.30 -7.29 -13.25
CA ASN A 217 -0.30 -8.24 -13.76
C ASN A 217 0.99 -7.47 -14.14
N GLY A 218 1.48 -6.64 -13.21
CA GLY A 218 2.56 -5.67 -13.47
C GLY A 218 3.97 -6.26 -13.48
N GLN A 219 4.13 -7.57 -13.28
CA GLN A 219 5.46 -8.16 -13.11
C GLN A 219 6.13 -8.64 -14.40
N ARG A 220 5.38 -8.92 -15.46
CA ARG A 220 5.98 -9.48 -16.69
C ARG A 220 6.58 -8.43 -17.62
N ASP A 221 6.22 -7.15 -17.45
CA ASP A 221 6.66 -6.11 -18.38
C ASP A 221 6.68 -4.69 -17.77
N SER A 222 7.39 -4.52 -16.65
CA SER A 222 7.52 -3.21 -15.97
C SER A 222 8.08 -2.12 -16.90
N SER A 223 8.98 -2.51 -17.82
CA SER A 223 9.68 -1.59 -18.73
C SER A 223 8.81 -1.07 -19.88
N SER A 224 7.88 -1.88 -20.42
CA SER A 224 6.92 -1.41 -21.43
C SER A 224 5.71 -0.71 -20.79
N MET A 225 5.33 -1.09 -19.56
CA MET A 225 4.27 -0.43 -18.79
C MET A 225 4.63 1.01 -18.41
N CYS A 226 5.88 1.28 -18.03
CA CYS A 226 6.37 2.65 -17.79
C CYS A 226 6.33 3.53 -19.05
N LYS A 227 6.37 2.95 -20.25
CA LYS A 227 6.39 3.67 -21.53
C LYS A 227 5.01 3.88 -22.16
N SER A 228 3.99 3.09 -21.79
CA SER A 228 2.73 3.02 -22.57
C SER A 228 1.44 3.37 -21.82
N HIS A 229 1.35 3.36 -20.49
CA HIS A 229 0.06 3.55 -19.80
C HIS A 229 0.14 4.35 -18.48
N GLY A 230 -0.91 5.16 -18.23
CA GLY A 230 -1.16 5.85 -16.96
C GLY A 230 -1.40 4.89 -15.78
N PRO A 231 -1.52 5.42 -14.54
CA PRO A 231 -1.11 4.71 -13.32
C PRO A 231 -1.91 3.44 -13.02
N MET A 232 -1.22 2.29 -13.05
CA MET A 232 -1.67 1.03 -12.45
C MET A 232 -1.15 0.94 -11.00
N ALA A 233 -2.06 0.54 -10.10
CA ALA A 233 -2.06 0.84 -8.66
C ALA A 233 -2.08 2.36 -8.38
N SER A 234 -3.28 2.96 -8.43
CA SER A 234 -3.47 4.35 -8.02
C SER A 234 -3.37 4.48 -6.49
N TRP A 235 -2.20 4.89 -6.01
CA TRP A 235 -2.04 5.41 -4.66
C TRP A 235 -2.47 6.88 -4.66
N LYS A 236 -3.31 7.28 -3.71
CA LYS A 236 -3.61 8.70 -3.51
C LYS A 236 -2.97 9.15 -2.21
N THR A 237 -1.87 9.86 -2.35
CA THR A 237 -1.03 10.32 -1.24
C THR A 237 -1.47 11.72 -0.80
N ARG A 238 -1.39 12.00 0.50
CA ARG A 238 -1.46 13.37 1.02
C ARG A 238 -0.13 14.06 0.69
N ARG A 239 -0.13 15.14 -0.10
CA ARG A 239 1.08 15.97 -0.26
C ARG A 239 1.42 16.53 1.12
N SER A 240 2.64 16.30 1.58
CA SER A 240 3.23 17.06 2.67
C SER A 240 3.29 18.53 2.22
N THR A 241 2.76 19.41 3.04
CA THR A 241 3.03 20.85 2.97
C THR A 241 4.43 21.12 3.47
#